data_AF-A0A1M7PKM0-F1
#
_entry.id   AF-A0A1M7PKM0-F1
#
_cell.length_a   1.000
_cell.length_b   1.000
_cell.length_c   1.000
_cell.angle_alpha   90.00
_cell.angle_beta   90.00
_cell.angle_gamma   90.00
#
_symmetry.space_group_name_H-M   'P 1'
#
loop_
_entity.id
_entity.type
_entity.pdbx_description
1 polymer ?
#
loop_
_entity_poly.entity_id
_entity_poly.type
_entity_poly.pdbx_seq_one_letter_code
_entity_poly.pdbx_strand_id
1 'polypeptide(L)'
;MIKLLLNPTLKLGRDEDTAYLLSEIDYFRFPLAALPLLSQLQQPTAIDDIAPEQRDWLRQLGEQRLLINANCHQLPPAVVSYWLAKHYHPGFIKAQLELSVQFIGPQAAPYRARFAARYPECTVVDADGQLLVYVTHDLLRCEIDPALEQQGVPIVLIKTGGMKQSIGPVLTRALRYSELQAAISRPFDADLSVAVPDSVQDTADAILLSELYHLRVQAGLHLAINHVVEWNMARLSKKHWKVKPA
;
A
#
# COMPACT_ATOMS: atom_id res chain seq x y z
N MET A 1 -3.25 -19.61 -15.14
CA MET A 1 -3.34 -20.43 -13.93
C MET A 1 -3.27 -19.52 -12.72
N ILE A 2 -4.23 -19.60 -11.78
CA ILE A 2 -4.21 -18.82 -10.53
C ILE A 2 -3.61 -19.70 -9.44
N LYS A 3 -2.62 -19.15 -8.73
CA LYS A 3 -2.09 -19.76 -7.52
C LYS A 3 -2.57 -18.97 -6.31
N LEU A 4 -2.89 -19.68 -5.23
CA LEU A 4 -3.34 -19.15 -3.95
C LEU A 4 -2.24 -19.37 -2.90
N LEU A 5 -2.24 -18.49 -1.91
CA LEU A 5 -1.37 -18.54 -0.75
C LEU A 5 -2.17 -18.10 0.48
N LEU A 6 -1.92 -18.67 1.65
CA LEU A 6 -2.33 -18.05 2.90
C LEU A 6 -1.66 -16.69 3.03
N ASN A 7 -2.37 -15.73 3.61
CA ASN A 7 -1.78 -14.44 3.95
C ASN A 7 -0.49 -14.67 4.76
N PRO A 8 0.68 -14.18 4.30
CA PRO A 8 1.98 -14.46 4.91
C PRO A 8 2.14 -13.89 6.31
N THR A 9 1.24 -13.01 6.76
CA THR A 9 1.25 -12.52 8.15
C THR A 9 0.54 -13.44 9.14
N LEU A 10 -0.12 -14.49 8.64
CA LEU A 10 -0.74 -15.53 9.45
C LEU A 10 0.28 -16.62 9.79
N LYS A 11 0.49 -16.85 11.08
CA LYS A 11 1.27 -17.98 11.58
C LYS A 11 0.36 -19.19 11.77
N LEU A 12 0.67 -20.27 11.06
CA LEU A 12 0.00 -21.56 11.23
C LEU A 12 0.52 -22.24 12.50
N GLY A 13 -0.41 -22.72 13.34
CA GLY A 13 -0.12 -23.61 14.46
C GLY A 13 -1.21 -24.64 14.66
N ARG A 14 -1.03 -25.50 15.67
CA ARG A 14 -1.99 -26.55 16.03
C ARG A 14 -1.89 -26.95 17.49
N ASP A 15 -2.98 -27.44 18.03
CA ASP A 15 -3.06 -28.21 19.28
C ASP A 15 -3.59 -29.63 18.99
N GLU A 16 -4.02 -30.37 20.03
CA GLU A 16 -4.45 -31.78 19.92
C GLU A 16 -5.59 -31.97 18.91
N ASP A 17 -6.54 -31.03 18.84
CA ASP A 17 -7.78 -31.19 18.05
C ASP A 17 -8.03 -30.04 17.06
N THR A 18 -7.26 -28.95 17.13
CA THR A 18 -7.49 -27.72 16.39
C THR A 18 -6.26 -27.29 15.60
N ALA A 19 -6.45 -26.90 14.34
CA ALA A 19 -5.48 -26.09 13.60
C ALA A 19 -5.88 -24.61 13.70
N TYR A 20 -4.89 -23.71 13.82
CA TYR A 20 -5.18 -22.29 13.95
C TYR A 20 -4.25 -21.41 13.13
N LEU A 21 -4.77 -20.24 12.74
CA LEU A 21 -4.02 -19.17 12.10
C LEU A 21 -4.02 -17.95 13.03
N LEU A 22 -2.82 -17.46 13.35
CA LEU A 22 -2.58 -16.33 14.25
C LEU A 22 -2.05 -15.13 13.46
N SER A 23 -2.67 -13.96 13.63
CA SER A 23 -2.08 -12.66 13.27
C SER A 23 -1.75 -11.87 14.54
N GLU A 24 -1.30 -10.62 14.39
CA GLU A 24 -1.09 -9.73 15.54
C GLU A 24 -2.39 -9.32 16.24
N ILE A 25 -3.53 -9.35 15.54
CA ILE A 25 -4.81 -8.80 16.03
C ILE A 25 -5.96 -9.82 16.05
N ASP A 26 -5.88 -10.86 15.23
CA ASP A 26 -6.94 -11.86 15.03
C ASP A 26 -6.43 -13.30 15.17
N TYR A 27 -7.34 -14.20 15.50
CA TYR A 27 -7.14 -15.63 15.66
C TYR A 27 -8.28 -16.42 15.02
N PHE A 28 -7.93 -17.41 14.19
CA PHE A 28 -8.89 -18.23 13.43
C PHE A 28 -8.70 -19.71 13.75
N ARG A 29 -9.80 -20.42 14.01
CA ARG A 29 -9.81 -21.86 14.36
C ARG A 29 -10.38 -22.70 13.24
N PHE A 30 -9.75 -23.85 13.00
CA PHE A 30 -10.16 -24.84 12.03
C PHE A 30 -10.09 -26.25 12.65
N PRO A 31 -10.92 -27.20 12.21
CA PRO A 31 -10.75 -28.61 12.54
C PRO A 31 -9.36 -29.11 12.13
N LEU A 32 -8.76 -30.03 12.88
CA LEU A 32 -7.44 -30.59 12.54
C LEU A 32 -7.38 -31.19 11.11
N ALA A 33 -8.52 -31.67 10.59
CA ALA A 33 -8.63 -32.16 9.21
C ALA A 33 -8.31 -31.11 8.12
N ALA A 34 -8.42 -29.81 8.43
CA ALA A 34 -8.05 -28.73 7.52
C ALA A 34 -6.53 -28.47 7.48
N LEU A 35 -5.76 -28.99 8.45
CA LEU A 35 -4.32 -28.76 8.57
C LEU A 35 -3.53 -29.06 7.27
N PRO A 36 -3.78 -30.16 6.53
CA PRO A 36 -3.06 -30.43 5.28
C PRO A 36 -3.24 -29.31 4.24
N LEU A 37 -4.47 -28.82 4.06
CA LEU A 37 -4.75 -27.69 3.17
C LEU A 37 -4.04 -26.42 3.66
N LEU A 38 -4.13 -26.13 4.97
CA LEU A 38 -3.48 -24.95 5.56
C LEU A 38 -1.97 -25.00 5.38
N SER A 39 -1.34 -26.16 5.59
CA SER A 39 0.09 -26.37 5.35
C SER A 39 0.46 -26.25 3.87
N GLN A 40 -0.36 -26.80 2.96
CA GLN A 40 -0.15 -26.68 1.51
C GLN A 40 -0.18 -25.20 1.08
N LEU A 41 -1.16 -24.44 1.56
CA LEU A 41 -1.32 -23.02 1.25
C LEU A 41 -0.28 -22.10 1.91
N GLN A 42 0.62 -22.61 2.77
CA GLN A 42 1.82 -21.84 3.17
C GLN A 42 2.78 -21.59 1.99
N GLN A 43 2.59 -22.31 0.88
CA GLN A 43 3.34 -22.14 -0.36
C GLN A 43 2.39 -21.85 -1.54
N PRO A 44 2.86 -21.14 -2.59
CA PRO A 44 2.07 -20.88 -3.80
C PRO A 44 1.47 -22.15 -4.42
N THR A 45 0.17 -22.35 -4.26
CA THR A 45 -0.53 -23.58 -4.66
C THR A 45 -1.55 -23.26 -5.75
N ALA A 46 -1.55 -23.99 -6.87
CA ALA A 46 -2.58 -23.76 -7.89
C ALA A 46 -3.93 -24.25 -7.41
N ILE A 47 -4.99 -23.51 -7.74
CA ILE A 47 -6.35 -23.89 -7.34
C ILE A 47 -6.75 -25.28 -7.87
N ASP A 48 -6.21 -25.65 -9.04
CA ASP A 48 -6.45 -26.95 -9.68
C ASP A 48 -5.76 -28.11 -8.95
N ASP A 49 -4.73 -27.82 -8.14
CA ASP A 49 -3.98 -28.81 -7.35
C ASP A 49 -4.62 -29.05 -5.97
N ILE A 50 -5.71 -28.35 -5.64
CA ILE A 50 -6.41 -28.49 -4.37
C ILE A 50 -7.47 -29.58 -4.48
N ALA A 51 -7.39 -30.56 -3.57
CA ALA A 51 -8.25 -31.73 -3.59
C ALA A 51 -9.75 -31.33 -3.48
N PRO A 52 -10.67 -32.00 -4.19
CA PRO A 52 -12.11 -31.66 -4.15
C PRO A 52 -12.71 -31.58 -2.75
N GLU A 53 -12.31 -32.49 -1.85
CA GLU A 53 -12.74 -32.56 -0.46
C GLU A 53 -12.26 -31.37 0.40
N GLN A 54 -11.25 -30.64 -0.06
CA GLN A 54 -10.70 -29.46 0.62
C GLN A 54 -11.35 -28.14 0.15
N ARG A 55 -12.22 -28.17 -0.86
CA ARG A 55 -12.78 -26.96 -1.49
C ARG A 55 -13.67 -26.15 -0.58
N ASP A 56 -14.39 -26.78 0.35
CA ASP A 56 -15.23 -26.04 1.30
C ASP A 56 -14.38 -25.26 2.31
N TRP A 57 -13.27 -25.83 2.79
CA TRP A 57 -12.28 -25.09 3.59
C TRP A 57 -11.64 -23.97 2.77
N LEU A 58 -11.29 -24.22 1.51
CA LEU A 58 -10.77 -23.17 0.63
C LEU A 58 -11.75 -22.01 0.48
N ARG A 59 -13.05 -22.30 0.30
CA ARG A 59 -14.10 -21.28 0.25
C ARG A 59 -14.16 -20.50 1.56
N GLN A 60 -14.18 -21.19 2.70
CA GLN A 60 -14.20 -20.58 4.03
C GLN A 60 -12.99 -19.65 4.24
N LEU A 61 -11.79 -20.07 3.86
CA LEU A 61 -10.58 -19.25 3.93
C LEU A 61 -10.68 -18.00 3.04
N GLY A 62 -11.29 -18.12 1.85
CA GLY A 62 -11.54 -16.99 0.95
C GLY A 62 -12.58 -16.01 1.51
N GLU A 63 -13.68 -16.50 2.06
CA GLU A 63 -14.73 -15.70 2.71
C GLU A 63 -14.20 -14.93 3.92
N GLN A 64 -13.30 -15.56 4.69
CA GLN A 64 -12.57 -14.94 5.80
C GLN A 64 -11.38 -14.08 5.34
N ARG A 65 -11.12 -13.98 4.03
CA ARG A 65 -10.04 -13.18 3.42
C ARG A 65 -8.65 -13.56 3.93
N LEU A 66 -8.46 -14.84 4.24
CA LEU A 66 -7.19 -15.40 4.69
C LEU A 66 -6.32 -15.85 3.52
N LEU A 67 -6.86 -15.84 2.30
CA LEU A 67 -6.16 -16.20 1.07
C LEU A 67 -5.77 -14.95 0.27
N ILE A 68 -4.61 -15.03 -0.34
CA ILE A 68 -4.12 -14.07 -1.33
C ILE A 68 -3.80 -14.77 -2.64
N ASN A 69 -3.77 -14.02 -3.75
CA ASN A 69 -3.16 -14.52 -4.96
C ASN A 69 -1.67 -14.69 -4.69
N ALA A 70 -1.12 -15.85 -5.04
CA ALA A 70 0.25 -16.16 -4.76
C ALA A 70 1.19 -15.15 -5.41
N ASN A 71 0.89 -14.52 -6.54
CA ASN A 71 1.76 -13.46 -7.10
C ASN A 71 2.07 -12.33 -6.12
N CYS A 72 1.20 -12.10 -5.13
CA CYS A 72 1.42 -11.10 -4.09
C CYS A 72 2.43 -11.52 -3.01
N HIS A 73 2.94 -12.77 -3.02
CA HIS A 73 4.08 -13.17 -2.19
C HIS A 73 5.37 -12.40 -2.53
N GLN A 74 5.44 -11.82 -3.73
CA GLN A 74 6.55 -10.99 -4.18
C GLN A 74 6.48 -9.56 -3.63
N LEU A 75 5.32 -9.17 -3.07
CA LEU A 75 5.16 -7.86 -2.43
C LEU A 75 5.76 -7.89 -1.02
N PRO A 76 6.28 -6.76 -0.52
CA PRO A 76 6.68 -6.66 0.87
C PRO A 76 5.53 -7.02 1.81
N PRO A 77 5.80 -7.77 2.90
CA PRO A 77 4.76 -8.18 3.86
C PRO A 77 3.92 -7.01 4.40
N ALA A 78 4.55 -5.85 4.62
CA ALA A 78 3.86 -4.65 5.09
C ALA A 78 2.79 -4.14 4.10
N VAL A 79 3.02 -4.26 2.79
CA VAL A 79 2.05 -3.88 1.74
C VAL A 79 0.88 -4.86 1.75
N VAL A 80 1.17 -6.16 1.80
CA VAL A 80 0.15 -7.22 1.86
C VAL A 80 -0.73 -7.04 3.10
N SER A 81 -0.13 -6.83 4.27
CA SER A 81 -0.85 -6.52 5.52
C SER A 81 -1.77 -5.31 5.39
N TYR A 82 -1.24 -4.20 4.86
CA TYR A 82 -2.01 -2.97 4.72
C TYR A 82 -3.20 -3.15 3.78
N TRP A 83 -3.03 -3.87 2.67
CA TRP A 83 -4.12 -4.15 1.72
C TRP A 83 -5.22 -4.99 2.33
N LEU A 84 -4.86 -6.06 3.04
CA LEU A 84 -5.83 -6.91 3.71
C LEU A 84 -6.59 -6.14 4.79
N ALA A 85 -5.90 -5.30 5.57
CA ALA A 85 -6.52 -4.41 6.56
C ALA A 85 -7.47 -3.38 5.93
N LYS A 86 -7.25 -3.02 4.66
CA LYS A 86 -8.14 -2.14 3.88
C LYS A 86 -9.16 -2.86 3.02
N HIS A 87 -9.28 -4.18 3.21
CA HIS A 87 -10.19 -5.03 2.45
C HIS A 87 -9.94 -5.01 0.94
N TYR A 88 -8.73 -4.64 0.52
CA TYR A 88 -8.27 -4.81 -0.84
C TYR A 88 -7.90 -6.27 -1.04
N HIS A 89 -8.58 -6.93 -1.99
CA HIS A 89 -8.23 -8.31 -2.32
C HIS A 89 -7.06 -8.28 -3.31
N PRO A 90 -5.85 -8.76 -2.95
CA PRO A 90 -4.70 -8.90 -3.88
C PRO A 90 -4.97 -9.82 -5.08
N GLY A 91 -6.18 -10.38 -5.18
CA GLY A 91 -6.62 -11.37 -6.15
C GLY A 91 -6.49 -10.95 -7.61
N PHE A 92 -6.58 -9.64 -7.85
CA PHE A 92 -6.72 -9.06 -9.19
C PHE A 92 -5.40 -8.64 -9.83
N ILE A 93 -4.26 -8.82 -9.17
CA ILE A 93 -2.98 -8.41 -9.74
C ILE A 93 -2.46 -9.49 -10.68
N LYS A 94 -2.99 -9.45 -11.89
CA LYS A 94 -2.47 -10.20 -13.05
C LYS A 94 -1.29 -9.46 -13.71
N ALA A 95 -0.88 -8.31 -13.15
CA ALA A 95 0.09 -7.41 -13.76
C ALA A 95 1.49 -7.60 -13.19
N GLN A 96 2.50 -7.45 -14.07
CA GLN A 96 3.90 -7.25 -13.70
C GLN A 96 3.98 -6.25 -12.55
N LEU A 97 4.47 -6.72 -11.40
CA LEU A 97 4.68 -5.93 -10.18
C LEU A 97 5.90 -4.99 -10.29
N GLU A 98 6.46 -4.86 -11.48
CA GLU A 98 7.53 -3.91 -11.75
C GLU A 98 6.98 -2.49 -11.60
N LEU A 99 7.36 -1.83 -10.51
CA LEU A 99 7.13 -0.41 -10.29
C LEU A 99 8.36 0.37 -10.72
N SER A 100 8.21 1.20 -11.74
CA SER A 100 9.17 2.25 -12.07
C SER A 100 8.72 3.55 -11.42
N VAL A 101 9.49 4.05 -10.46
CA VAL A 101 9.15 5.22 -9.63
C VAL A 101 10.22 6.29 -9.78
N GLN A 102 9.81 7.51 -10.09
CA GLN A 102 10.66 8.68 -10.09
C GLN A 102 10.29 9.58 -8.91
N PHE A 103 11.27 9.95 -8.09
CA PHE A 103 11.08 10.90 -6.98
C PHE A 103 11.46 12.30 -7.43
N ILE A 104 10.57 13.27 -7.21
CA ILE A 104 10.73 14.67 -7.56
C ILE A 104 10.44 15.57 -6.35
N GLY A 105 10.87 16.84 -6.42
CA GLY A 105 10.67 17.82 -5.35
C GLY A 105 11.86 17.96 -4.39
N PRO A 106 11.81 18.93 -3.47
CA PRO A 106 12.95 19.37 -2.66
C PRO A 106 13.49 18.31 -1.69
N GLN A 107 12.64 17.35 -1.28
CA GLN A 107 13.02 16.28 -0.35
C GLN A 107 13.21 14.92 -1.05
N ALA A 108 13.27 14.91 -2.39
CA ALA A 108 13.34 13.68 -3.17
C ALA A 108 14.63 12.91 -2.92
N ALA A 109 15.80 13.55 -2.96
CA ALA A 109 17.09 12.85 -2.86
C ALA A 109 17.26 11.98 -1.60
N PRO A 110 17.07 12.49 -0.37
CA PRO A 110 17.21 11.67 0.84
C PRO A 110 16.11 10.60 0.93
N TYR A 111 14.89 10.91 0.50
CA TYR A 111 13.78 9.97 0.53
C TYR A 111 13.99 8.81 -0.47
N ARG A 112 14.46 9.14 -1.68
CA ARG A 112 14.77 8.22 -2.77
C ARG A 112 15.78 7.16 -2.33
N ALA A 113 16.89 7.57 -1.73
CA ALA A 113 17.93 6.66 -1.29
C ALA A 113 17.40 5.66 -0.26
N ARG A 114 16.61 6.13 0.71
CA ARG A 114 15.98 5.27 1.71
C ARG A 114 14.98 4.30 1.09
N PHE A 115 14.09 4.80 0.23
CA PHE A 115 13.05 4.00 -0.41
C PHE A 115 13.67 2.89 -1.27
N ALA A 116 14.69 3.20 -2.08
CA ALA A 116 15.41 2.23 -2.91
C ALA A 116 16.11 1.15 -2.07
N ALA A 117 16.71 1.52 -0.93
CA ALA A 117 17.35 0.57 -0.03
C ALA A 117 16.34 -0.38 0.63
N ARG A 118 15.10 0.10 0.89
CA ARG A 118 14.06 -0.66 1.57
C ARG A 118 13.25 -1.56 0.64
N TYR A 119 13.02 -1.11 -0.58
CA TYR A 119 12.18 -1.78 -1.59
C TYR A 119 12.97 -2.03 -2.87
N PRO A 120 13.95 -2.96 -2.83
CA PRO A 120 14.80 -3.26 -3.98
C PRO A 120 14.03 -3.81 -5.19
N GLU A 121 12.80 -4.28 -4.99
CA GLU A 121 11.89 -4.70 -6.05
C GLU A 121 11.31 -3.53 -6.87
N CYS A 122 11.38 -2.30 -6.34
CA CYS A 122 10.99 -1.10 -7.07
C CYS A 122 12.17 -0.55 -7.87
N THR A 123 11.97 -0.33 -9.17
CA THR A 123 12.97 0.35 -10.01
C THR A 123 12.88 1.85 -9.81
N VAL A 124 13.81 2.40 -9.04
CA VAL A 124 13.87 3.84 -8.80
C VAL A 124 14.70 4.51 -9.90
N VAL A 125 14.05 5.34 -10.71
CA VAL A 125 14.65 5.98 -11.89
C VAL A 125 14.86 7.49 -11.70
N ASP A 126 15.81 8.05 -12.44
CA ASP A 126 16.08 9.50 -12.47
C ASP A 126 15.08 10.27 -13.34
N ALA A 127 14.58 9.64 -14.40
CA ALA A 127 13.68 10.22 -15.40
C ALA A 127 12.71 9.15 -15.95
N ASP A 128 11.62 9.60 -16.57
CA ASP A 128 10.64 8.79 -17.29
C ASP A 128 10.01 7.67 -16.44
N GLY A 129 9.80 7.94 -15.14
CA GLY A 129 9.12 7.02 -14.23
C GLY A 129 7.67 6.78 -14.64
N GLN A 130 7.19 5.55 -14.49
CA GLN A 130 5.77 5.22 -14.70
C GLN A 130 4.85 5.85 -13.64
N LEU A 131 5.41 6.17 -12.47
CA LEU A 131 4.76 6.88 -11.38
C LEU A 131 5.73 7.92 -10.82
N LEU A 132 5.20 9.10 -10.52
CA LEU A 132 5.95 10.18 -9.92
C LEU A 132 5.57 10.31 -8.43
N VAL A 133 6.56 10.56 -7.57
CA VAL A 133 6.33 10.88 -6.15
C VAL A 133 6.95 12.23 -5.86
N TYR A 134 6.12 13.23 -5.54
CA TYR A 134 6.58 14.56 -5.15
C TYR A 134 6.77 14.63 -3.64
N VAL A 135 8.03 14.75 -3.21
CA VAL A 135 8.42 14.74 -1.79
C VAL A 135 8.66 16.17 -1.31
N THR A 136 7.91 16.59 -0.30
CA THR A 136 7.97 17.95 0.26
C THR A 136 7.78 17.96 1.78
N HIS A 137 8.08 19.09 2.41
CA HIS A 137 7.66 19.38 3.78
C HIS A 137 6.34 20.15 3.84
N ASP A 138 5.87 20.69 2.70
CA ASP A 138 4.66 21.50 2.60
C ASP A 138 3.90 21.17 1.30
N LEU A 139 2.71 20.57 1.43
CA LEU A 139 1.85 20.21 0.31
C LEU A 139 1.20 21.42 -0.36
N LEU A 140 1.19 22.60 0.28
CA LEU A 140 0.62 23.83 -0.27
C LEU A 140 1.59 24.59 -1.17
N ARG A 141 2.87 24.22 -1.12
CA ARG A 141 3.97 24.91 -1.82
C ARG A 141 4.79 23.93 -2.66
N CYS A 142 4.11 23.05 -3.37
CA CYS A 142 4.76 22.20 -4.36
C CYS A 142 5.03 23.04 -5.63
N GLU A 143 6.24 22.92 -6.15
CA GLU A 143 6.66 23.52 -7.42
C GLU A 143 6.72 22.40 -8.45
N ILE A 144 5.54 22.02 -8.97
CA ILE A 144 5.42 20.94 -9.96
C ILE A 144 5.53 21.57 -11.34
N ASP A 145 6.46 21.06 -12.15
CA ASP A 145 6.59 21.46 -13.55
C ASP A 145 5.27 21.18 -14.30
N PRO A 146 4.61 22.19 -14.89
CA PRO A 146 3.39 22.00 -15.66
C PRO A 146 3.54 20.99 -16.81
N ALA A 147 4.75 20.82 -17.36
CA ALA A 147 5.01 19.83 -18.38
C ALA A 147 4.81 18.39 -17.86
N LEU A 148 5.17 18.11 -16.61
CA LEU A 148 4.95 16.80 -15.97
C LEU A 148 3.45 16.53 -15.78
N GLU A 149 2.67 17.53 -15.40
CA GLU A 149 1.21 17.39 -15.29
C GLU A 149 0.57 17.08 -16.65
N GLN A 150 1.08 17.69 -17.72
CA GLN A 150 0.58 17.50 -19.09
C GLN A 150 0.88 16.10 -19.65
N GLN A 151 1.97 15.46 -19.22
CA GLN A 151 2.29 14.09 -19.62
C GLN A 151 1.20 13.10 -19.17
N GLY A 152 0.45 13.43 -18.11
CA GLY A 152 -0.62 12.58 -17.58
C GLY A 152 -0.13 11.39 -16.77
N VAL A 153 1.16 11.40 -16.37
CA VAL A 153 1.70 10.43 -15.41
C VAL A 153 1.17 10.78 -14.02
N PRO A 154 0.63 9.82 -13.25
CA PRO A 154 0.15 10.09 -11.89
C PRO A 154 1.28 10.59 -10.97
N ILE A 155 1.00 11.64 -10.19
CA ILE A 155 1.94 12.19 -9.20
C ILE A 155 1.35 12.01 -7.81
N VAL A 156 1.97 11.17 -6.98
CA VAL A 156 1.61 11.04 -5.56
C VAL A 156 2.33 12.11 -4.77
N LEU A 157 1.57 12.98 -4.07
CA LEU A 157 2.19 13.94 -3.16
C LEU A 157 2.48 13.28 -1.82
N ILE A 158 3.67 13.53 -1.26
CA ILE A 158 4.02 13.09 0.09
C ILE A 158 4.62 14.24 0.89
N LYS A 159 4.04 14.48 2.06
CA LYS A 159 4.61 15.35 3.10
C LYS A 159 5.45 14.50 4.04
N THR A 160 6.74 14.74 4.04
CA THR A 160 7.69 14.08 4.93
C THR A 160 8.14 15.05 6.01
N GLY A 161 8.62 14.54 7.15
CA GLY A 161 9.11 15.34 8.27
C GLY A 161 8.03 15.86 9.22
N GLY A 162 8.44 16.26 10.43
CA GLY A 162 7.55 16.72 11.50
C GLY A 162 6.69 15.60 12.10
N MET A 163 5.80 15.97 13.03
CA MET A 163 4.90 15.02 13.70
C MET A 163 3.67 14.65 12.85
N LYS A 164 3.48 15.31 11.70
CA LYS A 164 2.43 15.02 10.73
C LYS A 164 3.01 14.62 9.39
N GLN A 165 2.72 13.40 8.99
CA GLN A 165 3.00 12.92 7.63
C GLN A 165 1.71 12.84 6.84
N SER A 166 1.81 13.04 5.53
CA SER A 166 0.65 13.00 4.66
C SER A 166 0.99 12.32 3.34
N ILE A 167 0.08 11.48 2.86
CA ILE A 167 0.17 10.86 1.54
C ILE A 167 -1.11 11.24 0.78
N GLY A 168 -0.92 11.67 -0.46
CA GLY A 168 -1.98 12.14 -1.32
C GLY A 168 -2.14 13.68 -1.33
N PRO A 169 -3.00 14.19 -2.23
CA PRO A 169 -3.74 13.39 -3.19
C PRO A 169 -2.82 12.89 -4.32
N VAL A 170 -3.36 12.02 -5.18
CA VAL A 170 -2.69 11.66 -6.43
C VAL A 170 -3.15 12.63 -7.51
N LEU A 171 -2.23 13.44 -8.02
CA LEU A 171 -2.50 14.29 -9.16
C LEU A 171 -2.63 13.44 -10.42
N THR A 172 -3.66 13.75 -11.20
CA THR A 172 -3.97 13.08 -12.47
C THR A 172 -4.47 14.12 -13.45
N ARG A 173 -4.82 13.73 -14.69
CA ARG A 173 -5.45 14.66 -15.63
C ARG A 173 -6.76 15.28 -15.12
N ALA A 174 -7.43 14.64 -14.17
CA ALA A 174 -8.68 15.10 -13.58
C ALA A 174 -8.49 15.90 -12.27
N LEU A 175 -7.26 16.00 -11.77
CA LEU A 175 -6.93 16.78 -10.58
C LEU A 175 -5.50 17.32 -10.72
N ARG A 176 -5.40 18.59 -11.14
CA ARG A 176 -4.14 19.33 -11.25
C ARG A 176 -3.77 19.95 -9.91
N TYR A 177 -2.49 20.28 -9.75
CA TYR A 177 -1.99 20.89 -8.53
C TYR A 177 -2.60 22.27 -8.24
N SER A 178 -2.84 23.07 -9.28
CA SER A 178 -3.50 24.38 -9.13
C SER A 178 -4.92 24.26 -8.58
N GLU A 179 -5.66 23.23 -8.96
CA GLU A 179 -7.01 22.93 -8.44
C GLU A 179 -6.94 22.47 -6.98
N LEU A 180 -5.93 21.67 -6.64
CA LEU A 180 -5.65 21.26 -5.27
C LEU A 180 -5.36 22.46 -4.37
N GLN A 181 -4.51 23.39 -4.80
CA GLN A 181 -4.19 24.60 -4.04
C GLN A 181 -5.43 25.45 -3.75
N ALA A 182 -6.35 25.55 -4.71
CA ALA A 182 -7.63 26.24 -4.53
C ALA A 182 -8.58 25.49 -3.57
N ALA A 183 -8.54 24.16 -3.58
CA ALA A 183 -9.41 23.31 -2.76
C ALA A 183 -8.96 23.19 -1.29
N ILE A 184 -7.67 23.40 -0.99
CA ILE A 184 -7.16 23.31 0.39
C ILE A 184 -7.29 24.67 1.08
N SER A 185 -8.41 24.87 1.79
CA SER A 185 -8.73 26.12 2.48
C SER A 185 -8.10 26.27 3.87
N ARG A 186 -7.27 25.31 4.34
CA ARG A 186 -6.62 25.38 5.65
C ARG A 186 -5.10 25.25 5.51
N PRO A 187 -4.32 26.10 6.18
CA PRO A 187 -2.89 25.87 6.31
C PRO A 187 -2.66 24.52 7.00
N PHE A 188 -1.82 23.67 6.43
CA PHE A 188 -1.25 22.57 7.20
C PHE A 188 -0.41 23.20 8.30
N ASP A 189 -0.66 22.88 9.58
CA ASP A 189 0.17 23.44 10.65
C ASP A 189 1.64 23.12 10.35
N ALA A 190 2.48 24.16 10.38
CA ALA A 190 3.92 24.01 10.31
C ALA A 190 4.37 23.31 11.59
N ASP A 191 4.48 21.99 11.53
CA ASP A 191 5.00 21.23 12.66
C ASP A 191 6.50 21.49 12.80
N LEU A 192 6.90 21.79 14.04
CA LEU A 192 8.30 21.93 14.44
C LEU A 192 9.09 20.68 14.00
N SER A 193 10.34 20.88 13.58
CA SER A 193 11.24 19.82 13.13
C SER A 193 11.58 18.86 14.28
N VAL A 194 10.74 17.86 14.50
CA VAL A 194 11.01 16.76 15.42
C VAL A 194 11.56 15.60 14.59
N ALA A 195 12.64 14.98 15.08
CA ALA A 195 13.17 13.77 14.48
C ALA A 195 12.09 12.68 14.52
N VAL A 196 11.72 12.18 13.35
CA VAL A 196 10.66 11.18 13.22
C VAL A 196 11.25 9.78 13.41
N PRO A 197 10.74 8.95 14.33
CA PRO A 197 11.24 7.59 14.52
C PRO A 197 11.16 6.75 13.24
N ASP A 198 12.11 5.83 13.05
CA ASP A 198 12.18 4.99 11.84
C ASP A 198 10.89 4.19 11.62
N SER A 199 10.28 3.64 12.67
CA SER A 199 9.02 2.88 12.56
C SER A 199 7.84 3.67 11.98
N VAL A 200 7.84 4.99 12.16
CA VAL A 200 6.83 5.88 11.58
C VAL A 200 7.10 6.08 10.10
N GLN A 201 8.36 6.28 9.73
CA GLN A 201 8.78 6.40 8.34
C GLN A 201 8.47 5.10 7.58
N ASP A 202 8.68 3.94 8.22
CA ASP A 202 8.37 2.62 7.67
C ASP A 202 6.88 2.46 7.35
N THR A 203 6.02 2.97 8.22
CA THR A 203 4.57 2.92 8.02
C THR A 203 4.17 3.79 6.83
N ALA A 204 4.71 5.01 6.72
CA ALA A 204 4.41 5.88 5.58
C ALA A 204 4.98 5.32 4.26
N ASP A 205 6.19 4.78 4.30
CA ASP A 205 6.84 4.14 3.15
C ASP A 205 6.01 2.93 2.65
N ALA A 206 5.49 2.10 3.57
CA ALA A 206 4.61 0.98 3.22
C ALA A 206 3.25 1.43 2.64
N ILE A 207 2.69 2.52 3.16
CA ILE A 207 1.44 3.08 2.64
C ILE A 207 1.65 3.70 1.28
N LEU A 208 2.73 4.46 1.08
CA LEU A 208 3.11 5.01 -0.22
C LEU A 208 3.26 3.87 -1.24
N LEU A 209 4.03 2.84 -0.92
CA LEU A 209 4.24 1.69 -1.79
C LEU A 209 2.92 0.99 -2.14
N SER A 210 2.04 0.81 -1.15
CA SER A 210 0.68 0.31 -1.36
C SER A 210 -0.10 1.16 -2.38
N GLU A 211 -0.11 2.49 -2.22
CA GLU A 211 -0.82 3.39 -3.15
C GLU A 211 -0.22 3.34 -4.56
N LEU A 212 1.11 3.25 -4.69
CA LEU A 212 1.79 3.13 -5.99
C LEU A 212 1.39 1.84 -6.72
N TYR A 213 1.38 0.71 -6.03
CA TYR A 213 0.90 -0.55 -6.60
C TYR A 213 -0.58 -0.47 -6.99
N HIS A 214 -1.44 0.15 -6.18
CA HIS A 214 -2.84 0.35 -6.55
C HIS A 214 -3.02 1.20 -7.80
N LEU A 215 -2.25 2.29 -7.94
CA LEU A 215 -2.26 3.12 -9.14
C LEU A 215 -1.83 2.31 -10.37
N ARG A 216 -0.78 1.49 -10.24
CA ARG A 216 -0.25 0.68 -11.33
C ARG A 216 -1.24 -0.38 -11.85
N VAL A 217 -2.05 -0.93 -10.96
CA VAL A 217 -3.02 -1.99 -11.30
C VAL A 217 -4.38 -1.43 -11.76
N GLN A 218 -4.58 -0.10 -11.72
CA GLN A 218 -5.85 0.56 -12.06
C GLN A 218 -7.06 -0.05 -11.32
N ALA A 219 -6.86 -0.51 -10.10
CA ALA A 219 -7.84 -1.29 -9.35
C ALA A 219 -8.93 -0.40 -8.71
N GLY A 220 -9.59 0.47 -9.50
CA GLY A 220 -10.93 1.07 -9.29
C GLY A 220 -11.29 1.80 -7.98
N LEU A 221 -10.49 1.70 -6.92
CA LEU A 221 -10.77 2.16 -5.57
C LEU A 221 -9.54 2.91 -5.06
N HIS A 222 -9.34 4.11 -5.58
CA HIS A 222 -8.22 4.95 -5.20
C HIS A 222 -8.58 5.78 -3.99
N LEU A 223 -8.14 5.32 -2.81
CA LEU A 223 -8.32 6.08 -1.58
C LEU A 223 -7.62 7.43 -1.70
N ALA A 224 -6.42 7.50 -2.30
CA ALA A 224 -5.64 8.73 -2.41
C ALA A 224 -5.92 9.64 -3.64
N ILE A 225 -6.60 9.21 -4.71
CA ILE A 225 -6.76 10.09 -5.90
C ILE A 225 -7.43 11.42 -5.54
N ASN A 226 -8.46 11.37 -4.70
CA ASN A 226 -9.16 12.55 -4.22
C ASN A 226 -9.09 12.68 -2.70
N HIS A 227 -8.13 12.03 -2.04
CA HIS A 227 -7.97 12.21 -0.60
C HIS A 227 -6.52 12.42 -0.20
N VAL A 228 -6.35 13.32 0.78
CA VAL A 228 -5.13 13.38 1.58
C VAL A 228 -5.36 12.54 2.82
N VAL A 229 -4.49 11.58 3.04
CA VAL A 229 -4.45 10.84 4.29
C VAL A 229 -3.33 11.45 5.13
N GLU A 230 -3.70 12.03 6.27
CA GLU A 230 -2.77 12.63 7.22
C GLU A 230 -2.72 11.77 8.49
N TRP A 231 -1.50 11.49 8.96
CA TRP A 231 -1.26 10.89 10.26
C TRP A 231 -0.61 11.94 11.16
N ASN A 232 -1.25 12.21 12.29
CA ASN A 232 -0.65 12.98 13.36
C ASN A 232 -0.11 12.01 14.41
N MET A 233 1.21 11.87 14.41
CA MET A 233 1.94 10.93 15.24
C MET A 233 1.99 11.36 16.70
N ALA A 234 1.98 12.67 16.97
CA ALA A 234 1.92 13.18 18.34
C ALA A 234 0.60 12.80 19.05
N ARG A 235 -0.47 12.61 18.26
CA ARG A 235 -1.81 12.29 18.75
C ARG A 235 -2.27 10.88 18.39
N LEU A 236 -1.42 10.07 17.78
CA LEU A 236 -1.74 8.74 17.23
C LEU A 236 -3.08 8.73 16.47
N SER A 237 -3.32 9.76 15.66
CA SER A 237 -4.61 9.97 15.00
C SER A 237 -4.45 10.03 13.49
N LYS A 238 -5.49 9.56 12.79
CA LYS A 238 -5.55 9.54 11.32
C LYS A 238 -6.70 10.43 10.85
N LYS A 239 -6.44 11.30 9.89
CA LYS A 239 -7.45 12.14 9.24
C LYS A 239 -7.47 11.89 7.73
N HIS A 240 -8.67 11.93 7.16
CA HIS A 240 -8.89 11.80 5.73
C HIS A 240 -9.54 13.08 5.26
N TRP A 241 -8.94 13.71 4.25
CA TRP A 241 -9.41 14.96 3.68
C TRP A 241 -9.81 14.68 2.25
N LYS A 242 -11.08 14.86 1.91
CA LYS A 242 -11.53 14.74 0.54
C LYS A 242 -11.21 16.02 -0.22
N VAL A 243 -10.38 15.92 -1.24
CA VAL A 243 -10.19 16.96 -2.25
C VAL A 243 -11.35 16.81 -3.23
N LYS A 244 -12.18 17.85 -3.32
CA LYS A 244 -13.19 17.92 -4.37
C LYS A 244 -12.56 18.71 -5.54
N PRO A 245 -12.48 18.12 -6.74
CA PRO A 245 -12.26 18.93 -7.94
C PRO A 245 -13.32 20.04 -8.00
N ALA A 246 -12.93 21.20 -8.54
CA ALA A 246 -13.87 22.29 -8.79
C ALA A 246 -14.97 21.87 -9.76
#